data_AF-A0A7V7DE41-F1
#
_entry.id   AF-A0A7V7DE41-F1
#
_cell.length_a   1.000
_cell.length_b   1.000
_cell.length_c   1.000
_cell.angle_alpha   90.00
_cell.angle_beta   90.00
_cell.angle_gamma   90.00
#
_symmetry.space_group_name_H-M   'P 1'
#
loop_
_entity.id
_entity.type
_entity.pdbx_description
1 polymer ?
#
loop_
_entity_poly.entity_id
_entity_poly.type
_entity_poly.pdbx_seq_one_letter_code
_entity_poly.pdbx_strand_id
1 'polypeptide(L)' 'MDKKTVYLETSIISYLTARPSSDLLAAALQKVTIDWWDTQRIRFDLFASEIVIEEAGRGDDIPEICTPQELMGVFENG' A
#
# COMPACT_ATOMS: atom_id res chain seq x y z
N MET A 1 -16.08 -23.36 -12.08
CA MET A 1 -16.96 -22.26 -11.67
C MET A 1 -16.34 -21.00 -12.24
N ASP A 2 -16.98 -20.37 -13.21
CA ASP A 2 -16.45 -19.16 -13.83
C ASP A 2 -16.51 -18.02 -12.81
N LYS A 3 -15.35 -17.58 -12.33
CA LYS A 3 -15.25 -16.40 -11.48
C LYS A 3 -15.32 -15.16 -12.36
N LYS A 4 -16.05 -14.15 -11.91
CA LYS A 4 -16.05 -12.86 -12.61
C LYS A 4 -14.70 -12.18 -12.43
N THR A 5 -14.20 -11.61 -13.50
CA THR A 5 -12.96 -10.83 -13.49
C THR A 5 -13.25 -9.40 -13.03
N VAL A 6 -12.44 -8.89 -12.11
CA VAL A 6 -12.52 -7.51 -11.63
C VAL A 6 -11.14 -6.87 -11.76
N TYR A 7 -11.11 -5.71 -12.41
CA TYR A 7 -9.91 -4.88 -12.48
C TYR A 7 -9.86 -3.95 -11.26
N LEU A 8 -8.70 -3.87 -10.63
CA LEU A 8 -8.41 -2.99 -9.50
C LEU A 8 -7.75 -1.72 -10.03
N GLU A 9 -8.43 -0.60 -9.83
CA GLU A 9 -7.88 0.72 -10.05
C GLU A 9 -6.79 1.06 -9.03
N THR A 10 -5.85 1.94 -9.40
CA THR A 10 -4.76 2.42 -8.52
C THR A 10 -5.28 2.94 -7.18
N SER A 11 -6.40 3.66 -7.21
CA SER A 11 -7.02 4.22 -6.01
C SER A 11 -7.44 3.15 -5.00
N ILE A 12 -7.85 1.96 -5.47
CA ILE A 12 -8.20 0.84 -4.57
C ILE A 12 -6.96 0.40 -3.80
N ILE A 13 -5.81 0.28 -4.47
CA ILE A 13 -4.55 -0.07 -3.83
C ILE A 13 -4.14 1.01 -2.84
N SER A 14 -4.22 2.29 -3.22
CA SER A 14 -3.93 3.41 -2.31
C SER A 14 -4.81 3.40 -1.06
N TYR A 15 -6.11 3.10 -1.18
CA TYR A 15 -6.99 3.01 -0.01
C TYR A 15 -6.71 1.80 0.89
N LEU A 16 -6.19 0.70 0.32
CA LEU A 16 -5.81 -0.49 1.08
C LEU A 16 -4.50 -0.30 1.86
N THR A 17 -3.56 0.49 1.35
CA THR A 17 -2.23 0.68 1.96
C THR A 17 -2.10 1.99 2.74
N ALA A 18 -2.99 2.97 2.49
CA ALA A 18 -2.94 4.25 3.17
C ALA A 18 -3.21 4.13 4.67
N ARG A 19 -2.55 4.99 5.44
CA ARG A 19 -2.84 5.18 6.87
C ARG A 19 -4.29 5.66 7.04
N PRO A 20 -4.95 5.35 8.17
CA PRO A 20 -6.28 5.87 8.47
C PRO A 20 -6.32 7.39 8.30
N SER A 21 -7.19 7.86 7.41
CA SER A 21 -7.34 9.28 7.14
C SER A 21 -8.19 9.97 8.22
N SER A 22 -7.83 11.20 8.58
CA SER A 22 -8.69 12.08 9.39
C SER A 22 -9.77 12.77 8.57
N ASP A 23 -9.64 12.77 7.24
CA ASP A 23 -10.67 13.25 6.34
C ASP A 23 -11.82 12.23 6.27
N LEU A 24 -13.04 12.68 6.55
CA LEU A 24 -14.21 11.81 6.70
C LEU A 24 -14.57 11.07 5.41
N LEU A 25 -14.41 11.72 4.25
CA LEU A 25 -14.70 11.10 2.96
C LEU A 25 -13.65 10.03 2.64
N ALA A 26 -12.37 10.35 2.78
CA ALA A 26 -11.29 9.41 2.58
C ALA A 26 -11.38 8.21 3.54
N ALA A 27 -11.70 8.46 4.82
CA ALA A 27 -11.89 7.40 5.81
C ALA A 27 -13.06 6.46 5.45
N ALA A 28 -14.17 7.01 4.94
CA ALA A 28 -15.29 6.21 4.47
C ALA A 28 -14.92 5.34 3.25
N LEU A 29 -14.19 5.91 2.28
CA LEU A 29 -13.71 5.17 1.11
C LEU A 29 -12.71 4.07 1.47
N GLN A 30 -11.78 4.35 2.40
CA GLN A 30 -10.87 3.34 2.96
C GLN A 30 -11.66 2.20 3.59
N LYS A 31 -12.64 2.52 4.44
CA LYS A 31 -13.47 1.53 5.11
C LYS A 31 -14.23 0.64 4.13
N VAL A 32 -14.92 1.22 3.14
CA VAL A 32 -15.66 0.43 2.14
C VAL A 32 -14.72 -0.46 1.33
N THR A 33 -13.56 0.06 0.95
CA THR A 33 -12.54 -0.69 0.21
C THR A 33 -12.03 -1.90 1.01
N ILE A 34 -11.69 -1.70 2.29
CA ILE A 34 -11.21 -2.76 3.19
C ILE A 34 -12.32 -3.80 3.42
N ASP A 35 -13.54 -3.36 3.77
CA ASP A 35 -14.66 -4.25 4.04
C ASP A 35 -14.98 -5.13 2.80
N TRP A 36 -14.90 -4.57 1.60
CA TRP A 36 -15.06 -5.33 0.36
C TRP A 36 -13.89 -6.29 0.12
N TRP A 37 -12.66 -5.85 0.32
CA TRP A 37 -11.47 -6.66 0.15
C TRP A 37 -11.53 -7.91 1.03
N ASP A 38 -11.85 -7.76 2.31
CA ASP A 38 -11.87 -8.87 3.26
C ASP A 38 -13.01 -9.86 3.01
N THR A 39 -14.17 -9.37 2.57
CA THR A 39 -15.36 -10.22 2.47
C THR A 39 -15.64 -10.75 1.07
N GLN A 40 -15.21 -10.06 0.02
CA GLN A 40 -15.63 -10.36 -1.36
C GLN A 40 -14.49 -10.79 -2.29
N ARG A 41 -13.23 -10.37 -2.05
CA ARG A 41 -12.13 -10.57 -3.03
C ARG A 41 -11.96 -12.02 -3.50
N ILE A 42 -12.19 -12.98 -2.60
CA ILE A 42 -12.02 -14.41 -2.87
C ILE A 42 -12.99 -14.96 -3.93
N ARG A 43 -14.07 -14.23 -4.21
CA ARG A 43 -15.13 -14.60 -5.15
C ARG A 43 -14.81 -14.18 -6.59
N PHE A 44 -13.76 -13.41 -6.80
CA PHE A 44 -13.38 -12.83 -8.10
C PHE A 44 -11.95 -13.23 -8.48
N ASP A 45 -11.65 -13.11 -9.77
CA ASP A 45 -10.27 -13.10 -10.26
C ASP A 45 -9.85 -11.64 -10.43
N LEU A 46 -8.86 -11.24 -9.64
CA LEU A 46 -8.44 -9.84 -9.51
C LEU A 46 -7.22 -9.56 -10.37
N PHE A 47 -7.27 -8.43 -11.08
CA PHE A 47 -6.18 -7.96 -11.93
C PHE A 47 -5.88 -6.50 -11.61
N ALA A 48 -4.61 -6.13 -11.61
CA ALA A 48 -4.16 -4.75 -11.51
C ALA A 48 -3.16 -4.49 -12.65
N SER A 49 -2.99 -3.22 -13.03
CA SER A 49 -1.94 -2.86 -13.99
C SER A 49 -0.55 -3.03 -13.37
N GLU A 50 0.43 -3.46 -14.18
CA GLU A 50 1.82 -3.70 -13.77
C GLU A 50 2.48 -2.47 -13.14
N ILE A 51 2.13 -1.28 -13.64
CA ILE A 51 2.60 0.01 -13.09
C ILE A 51 2.14 0.19 -11.64
N VAL A 52 0.92 -0.24 -11.30
CA VAL A 52 0.36 -0.14 -9.94
C VAL A 52 1.12 -1.05 -8.97
N ILE A 53 1.54 -2.23 -9.44
CA ILE A 53 2.34 -3.17 -8.67
C ILE A 53 3.73 -2.58 -8.42
N GLU A 54 4.33 -1.95 -9.42
CA GLU A 54 5.64 -1.30 -9.33
C GLU A 54 5.61 -0.10 -8.37
N GLU A 55 4.59 0.76 -8.46
CA GLU A 55 4.42 1.93 -7.60
C GLU A 55 4.13 1.54 -6.15
N ALA A 56 3.28 0.53 -5.92
CA ALA A 56 2.99 0.04 -4.58
C ALA A 56 4.22 -0.61 -3.92
N GLY A 57 5.12 -1.22 -4.69
CA GLY A 57 6.36 -1.83 -4.18
C GLY A 57 7.47 -0.83 -3.84
N ARG A 58 7.47 0.38 -4.42
CA ARG A 58 8.47 1.43 -4.16
C ARG A 58 8.31 2.16 -2.82
N GLY A 59 7.19 1.95 -2.11
CA GLY A 59 6.97 2.54 -0.78
C GLY A 59 7.75 1.87 0.36
N ASP A 60 8.31 0.69 0.11
CA ASP A 60 9.17 -0.07 1.03
C ASP A 60 10.67 0.23 0.80
N ASP A 61 11.01 1.46 0.37
CA ASP A 61 12.33 2.00 0.63
C ASP A 61 12.47 2.15 2.15
N ILE A 62 12.82 1.05 2.81
CA ILE A 62 13.62 1.13 4.03
C ILE A 62 14.75 2.12 3.69
N PRO A 63 14.88 3.25 4.41
CA PRO A 63 16.00 4.13 4.15
C PRO A 63 17.25 3.28 4.25
N GLU A 64 18.08 3.34 3.20
CA GLU A 64 19.40 2.75 3.20
C GLU A 64 20.05 3.13 4.53
N ILE A 65 20.17 2.10 5.35
CA ILE A 65 20.57 2.08 6.76
C ILE A 65 21.35 3.34 7.15
N CYS A 66 20.75 4.24 7.95
CA CYS A 66 21.57 4.97 8.92
C CYS A 66 22.19 3.90 9.80
N THR A 67 23.48 3.65 9.64
CA THR A 67 24.18 2.70 10.49
C THR A 67 24.07 3.21 11.94
N PRO A 68 23.96 2.33 12.96
CA PRO A 68 23.89 2.79 14.35
C PRO A 68 25.04 3.75 14.73
N GLN A 69 26.17 3.68 14.03
CA GLN A 69 27.29 4.60 14.14
C GLN A 69 26.96 6.06 13.72
N GLU A 70 26.19 6.26 12.65
CA GLU A 70 25.82 7.60 12.16
C GLU A 70 24.79 8.30 13.06
N LEU A 71 23.88 7.53 13.66
CA LEU A 71 22.91 8.04 14.64
C LEU A 71 23.56 8.43 15.98
N MET A 72 24.74 7.90 16.31
CA MET A 72 25.47 8.21 17.55
C MET A 72 26.48 9.35 17.44
N GLY A 73 26.59 10.04 16.31
CA GLY A 73 27.28 11.34 16.22
C GLY A 73 28.79 11.33 16.48
N VAL A 74 29.49 10.22 16.21
CA VAL A 74 30.95 10.17 16.28
C VAL A 74 31.57 10.52 14.92
N PHE A 75 31.82 11.82 14.70
CA PHE A 75 32.76 12.25 13.67
C PHE A 75 34.19 11.96 14.17
N GLU A 76 34.77 10.82 13.77
CA GLU A 76 36.21 10.65 13.90
C GLU A 76 36.92 11.31 12.72
N ASN A 77 37.76 12.29 13.06
CA ASN A 77 38.61 13.02 12.14
C ASN A 77 39.72 12.12 11.61
N GLY A 78 39.96 12.20 10.30
CA GLY A 78 41.16 11.73 9.62
C GLY A 78 41.43 12.60 8.41
#